data_AF-A0A521S4D2-F1
#
_entry.id   AF-A0A521S4D2-F1
#
_cell.length_a   1.000
_cell.length_b   1.000
_cell.length_c   1.000
_cell.angle_alpha   90.00
_cell.angle_beta   90.00
_cell.angle_gamma   90.00
#
_symmetry.space_group_name_H-M   'P 1'
#
loop_
_entity.id
_entity.type
_entity.pdbx_description
1 polymer ?
#
loop_
_entity_poly.entity_id
_entity_poly.type
_entity_poly.pdbx_seq_one_letter_code
_entity_poly.pdbx_strand_id
1 'polypeptide(L)'
;MEMKSLLQMLLADERRLHQAYTAYLPLLRPAVLREKIQRWAGEGWKHIEALERAVEKSGALGETVAPGAVPPSAETHALLDFFYQQEERLYYRYQEALKRTESESLRSLLFSHLQDQKRHLAGIQHLYAEFLYY
;
A
#
# COMPACT_ATOMS: atom_id res chain seq x y z
N MET A 1 18.29 -12.69 -1.92
CA MET A 1 17.62 -11.70 -1.05
C MET A 1 17.00 -12.48 0.10
N GLU A 2 17.43 -12.21 1.32
CA GLU A 2 16.95 -12.93 2.51
C GLU A 2 15.51 -12.53 2.87
N MET A 3 14.75 -13.43 3.50
CA MET A 3 13.36 -13.17 3.92
C MET A 3 13.24 -11.90 4.78
N LYS A 4 14.23 -11.64 5.64
CA LYS A 4 14.31 -10.43 6.48
C LYS A 4 14.31 -9.15 5.64
N SER A 5 15.17 -9.10 4.63
CA SER A 5 15.28 -7.98 3.70
C SER A 5 13.98 -7.77 2.93
N LEU A 6 13.28 -8.86 2.58
CA LEU A 6 11.99 -8.77 1.90
C LEU A 6 10.88 -8.20 2.80
N LEU A 7 10.82 -8.59 4.08
CA LEU A 7 9.85 -8.05 5.03
C LEU A 7 10.11 -6.57 5.36
N GLN A 8 11.38 -6.19 5.53
CA GLN A 8 11.76 -4.79 5.71
C GLN A 8 11.37 -3.95 4.47
N MET A 9 11.58 -4.49 3.26
CA MET A 9 11.18 -3.82 2.03
C MET A 9 9.66 -3.59 1.97
N LEU A 10 8.85 -4.63 2.23
CA LEU A 10 7.40 -4.52 2.25
C LEU A 10 6.92 -3.52 3.30
N LEU A 11 7.50 -3.56 4.51
CA LEU A 11 7.20 -2.62 5.58
C LEU A 11 7.52 -1.18 5.15
N ALA A 12 8.67 -0.97 4.52
CA ALA A 12 9.06 0.35 4.03
C ALA A 12 8.12 0.86 2.91
N ASP A 13 7.64 -0.02 2.03
CA ASP A 13 6.66 0.36 1.01
C ASP A 13 5.28 0.68 1.59
N GLU A 14 4.77 -0.14 2.50
CA GLU A 14 3.50 0.12 3.18
C GLU A 14 3.55 1.47 3.92
N ARG A 15 4.64 1.76 4.63
CA ARG A 15 4.84 3.07 5.28
C ARG A 15 4.87 4.22 4.26
N ARG A 16 5.55 4.05 3.12
CA ARG A 16 5.57 5.07 2.06
C ARG A 16 4.18 5.30 1.46
N LEU A 17 3.43 4.24 1.19
CA LEU A 17 2.08 4.32 0.67
C LEU A 17 1.14 4.99 1.68
N HIS A 18 1.23 4.62 2.95
CA HIS A 18 0.44 5.25 4.01
C HIS A 18 0.77 6.74 4.18
N GLN A 19 2.05 7.12 4.09
CA GLN A 19 2.47 8.53 4.06
C GLN A 19 1.90 9.27 2.86
N ALA A 20 1.96 8.66 1.67
CA ALA A 20 1.39 9.21 0.44
C ALA A 20 -0.12 9.43 0.57
N TYR A 21 -0.87 8.44 1.06
CA TYR A 21 -2.28 8.62 1.36
C TYR A 21 -2.48 9.79 2.33
N THR A 22 -1.82 9.80 3.47
CA THR A 22 -2.01 10.84 4.49
C THR A 22 -1.69 12.24 3.96
N ALA A 23 -0.64 12.39 3.15
CA ALA A 23 -0.23 13.68 2.59
C ALA A 23 -1.18 14.21 1.51
N TYR A 24 -1.68 13.34 0.63
CA TYR A 24 -2.38 13.77 -0.58
C TYR A 24 -3.90 13.56 -0.55
N LEU A 25 -4.43 12.77 0.40
CA LEU A 25 -5.87 12.60 0.60
C LEU A 25 -6.65 13.92 0.78
N PRO A 26 -6.12 14.95 1.48
CA PRO A 26 -6.80 16.24 1.60
C PRO A 26 -6.97 17.00 0.28
N LEU A 27 -6.19 16.66 -0.74
CA LEU A 27 -6.22 17.28 -2.07
C LEU A 27 -7.29 16.66 -2.97
N LEU A 28 -7.74 15.42 -2.68
CA LEU A 28 -8.78 14.75 -3.45
C LEU A 28 -10.12 15.49 -3.37
N ARG A 29 -10.74 15.64 -4.55
CA ARG A 29 -12.08 16.19 -4.76
C ARG A 29 -12.87 15.27 -5.70
N PRO A 30 -14.17 15.05 -5.46
CA PRO A 30 -15.01 15.57 -4.37
C PRO A 30 -14.79 14.85 -3.02
N ALA A 31 -15.41 15.34 -1.93
CA ALA A 31 -15.21 14.80 -0.57
C ALA A 31 -15.58 13.30 -0.43
N VAL A 32 -16.56 12.82 -1.18
CA VAL A 32 -16.93 11.38 -1.20
C VAL A 32 -15.78 10.48 -1.66
N LEU A 33 -14.93 10.96 -2.58
CA LEU A 33 -13.75 10.23 -3.04
C LEU A 33 -12.73 10.04 -1.90
N ARG A 34 -12.58 11.10 -1.09
CA ARG A 34 -11.70 11.12 0.07
C ARG A 34 -12.09 10.08 1.11
N GLU A 35 -13.37 9.98 1.43
CA GLU A 35 -13.87 9.01 2.42
C GLU A 35 -13.59 7.56 2.00
N LYS A 36 -13.82 7.25 0.71
CA LYS A 36 -13.53 5.93 0.15
C LYS A 36 -12.03 5.57 0.29
N ILE A 37 -11.14 6.51 -0.05
CA ILE A 37 -9.69 6.28 0.02
C ILE A 37 -9.17 6.31 1.48
N GLN A 38 -9.80 7.08 2.37
CA GLN A 38 -9.39 7.15 3.78
C GLN A 38 -9.50 5.79 4.47
N ARG A 39 -10.50 4.99 4.08
CA ARG A 39 -10.65 3.63 4.58
C ARG A 39 -9.44 2.76 4.22
N TRP A 40 -8.93 2.85 2.99
CA TRP A 40 -7.76 2.10 2.54
C TRP A 40 -6.48 2.53 3.26
N ALA A 41 -6.33 3.84 3.54
CA ALA A 41 -5.21 4.32 4.35
C ALA A 41 -5.21 3.68 5.77
N GLY A 42 -6.39 3.47 6.36
CA GLY A 42 -6.55 2.76 7.62
C GLY A 42 -6.30 1.25 7.53
N GLU A 43 -6.65 0.61 6.41
CA GLU A 43 -6.30 -0.80 6.13
C GLU A 43 -4.77 -0.95 5.99
N GLY A 44 -4.10 -0.05 5.26
CA GLY A 44 -2.64 0.00 5.16
C GLY A 44 -1.92 0.21 6.49
N TRP A 45 -2.50 0.97 7.44
CA TRP A 45 -1.92 1.07 8.79
C TRP A 45 -1.88 -0.29 9.51
N LYS A 46 -2.95 -1.09 9.39
CA LYS A 46 -2.97 -2.45 9.96
C LYS A 46 -1.93 -3.36 9.30
N HIS A 47 -1.67 -3.16 8.00
CA HIS A 47 -0.62 -3.89 7.32
C HIS A 47 0.76 -3.57 7.91
N ILE A 48 1.04 -2.29 8.16
CA ILE A 48 2.27 -1.82 8.79
C ILE A 48 2.46 -2.50 10.14
N GLU A 49 1.46 -2.45 11.03
CA GLU A 49 1.54 -3.07 12.36
C GLU A 49 1.79 -4.59 12.29
N ALA A 50 1.16 -5.27 11.34
CA ALA A 50 1.32 -6.72 11.19
C ALA A 50 2.72 -7.09 10.65
N LEU A 51 3.25 -6.30 9.70
CA LEU A 51 4.59 -6.47 9.17
C LEU A 51 5.67 -6.12 10.19
N GLU A 52 5.48 -5.08 11.01
CA GLU A 52 6.39 -4.74 12.12
C GLU A 52 6.55 -5.93 13.07
N ARG A 53 5.44 -6.54 13.49
CA ARG A 53 5.47 -7.75 14.33
C ARG A 53 6.16 -8.92 13.64
N ALA A 54 6.01 -9.07 12.32
CA ALA A 54 6.69 -10.12 11.55
C ALA A 54 8.21 -9.87 11.45
N VAL A 55 8.62 -8.62 11.24
CA VAL A 55 10.01 -8.17 11.22
C VAL A 55 10.67 -8.40 12.58
N GLU A 56 10.01 -8.00 13.68
CA GLU A 56 10.47 -8.22 15.06
C GLU A 56 10.69 -9.71 15.35
N LYS A 57 9.72 -10.57 15.00
CA LYS A 57 9.85 -12.03 15.16
C LYS A 57 10.99 -12.63 14.35
N SER A 58 11.35 -12.01 13.22
CA SER A 58 12.49 -12.45 12.41
C SER A 58 13.85 -11.95 12.93
N GLY A 59 13.87 -11.10 13.97
CA GLY A 59 15.07 -10.49 14.52
C GLY A 59 15.74 -9.50 13.56
N ALA A 60 14.97 -8.87 12.68
CA ALA A 60 15.45 -7.85 11.77
C ALA A 60 15.32 -6.46 12.42
N LEU A 61 16.36 -5.62 12.33
CA LEU A 61 16.34 -4.25 12.85
C LEU A 61 15.53 -3.35 11.91
N GLY A 62 14.75 -2.41 12.46
CA GLY A 62 13.96 -1.49 11.65
C GLY A 62 14.84 -0.61 10.75
N GLU A 63 14.52 -0.54 9.47
CA GLU A 63 15.15 0.42 8.55
C GLU A 63 14.39 1.75 8.56
N THR A 64 15.15 2.83 8.41
CA THR A 64 14.63 4.18 8.22
C THR A 64 13.97 4.29 6.85
N VAL A 65 12.73 4.77 6.81
CA VAL A 65 11.98 4.89 5.55
C VAL A 65 12.52 6.07 4.75
N ALA A 66 13.01 5.79 3.53
CA ALA A 66 13.34 6.83 2.56
C ALA A 66 12.07 7.61 2.14
N PRO A 67 12.18 8.92 1.83
CA PRO A 67 11.03 9.75 1.47
C PRO A 67 10.20 9.13 0.33
N GLY A 68 8.87 9.23 0.48
CA GLY A 68 7.91 8.71 -0.50
C GLY A 68 7.97 9.45 -1.83
N ALA A 69 7.44 8.80 -2.87
CA ALA A 69 7.26 9.43 -4.18
C ALA A 69 6.26 10.60 -4.07
N VAL A 70 6.44 11.61 -4.93
CA VAL A 70 5.57 12.78 -5.01
C VAL A 70 4.69 12.66 -6.25
N PRO A 71 3.37 12.94 -6.16
CA PRO A 71 2.50 12.91 -7.31
C PRO A 71 2.88 14.00 -8.32
N PRO A 72 2.61 13.79 -9.62
CA PRO A 72 2.97 14.76 -10.66
C PRO A 72 2.10 16.02 -10.65
N SER A 73 0.90 15.95 -10.07
CA SER A 73 -0.08 17.04 -9.98
C SER A 73 -1.01 16.84 -8.78
N ALA A 74 -1.65 17.91 -8.32
CA ALA A 74 -2.70 17.89 -7.30
C ALA A 74 -4.10 17.63 -7.87
N GLU A 75 -4.22 17.49 -9.20
CA GLU A 75 -5.48 17.12 -9.87
C GLU A 75 -5.97 15.75 -9.42
N THR A 76 -7.30 15.60 -9.27
CA THR A 76 -7.90 14.36 -8.76
C THR A 76 -7.46 13.13 -9.54
N HIS A 77 -7.53 13.14 -10.88
CA HIS A 77 -7.13 11.99 -11.69
C HIS A 77 -5.64 11.71 -11.55
N ALA A 78 -4.78 12.73 -11.53
CA ALA A 78 -3.34 12.54 -11.31
C ALA A 78 -3.04 11.91 -9.93
N LEU A 79 -3.81 12.26 -8.90
CA LEU A 79 -3.70 11.64 -7.57
C LEU A 79 -4.19 10.20 -7.57
N LEU A 80 -5.28 9.90 -8.26
CA LEU A 80 -5.78 8.52 -8.40
C LEU A 80 -4.78 7.64 -9.18
N ASP A 81 -4.17 8.15 -10.24
CA ASP A 81 -3.13 7.45 -11.03
C ASP A 81 -1.94 7.17 -10.14
N PHE A 82 -1.52 8.18 -9.37
CA PHE A 82 -0.43 8.04 -8.42
C PHE A 82 -0.72 6.96 -7.37
N PHE A 83 -1.89 6.98 -6.73
CA PHE A 83 -2.27 5.94 -5.76
C PHE A 83 -2.34 4.56 -6.41
N TYR A 84 -2.94 4.46 -7.60
CA TYR A 84 -3.00 3.20 -8.36
C TYR A 84 -1.60 2.63 -8.59
N GLN A 85 -0.66 3.45 -9.06
CA GLN A 85 0.72 3.02 -9.31
C GLN A 85 1.44 2.56 -8.03
N GLN A 86 1.23 3.25 -6.90
CA GLN A 86 1.84 2.82 -5.63
C GLN A 86 1.24 1.51 -5.12
N GLU A 87 -0.08 1.36 -5.19
CA GLU A 87 -0.79 0.13 -4.83
C GLU A 87 -0.37 -1.05 -5.72
N GLU A 88 -0.25 -0.82 -7.03
CA GLU A 88 0.12 -1.83 -8.02
C GLU A 88 1.55 -2.32 -7.81
N ARG A 89 2.48 -1.38 -7.56
CA ARG A 89 3.85 -1.72 -7.20
C ARG A 89 3.90 -2.61 -5.95
N LEU A 90 3.10 -2.28 -4.95
CA LEU A 90 3.06 -3.02 -3.68
C LEU A 90 2.42 -4.40 -3.86
N TYR A 91 1.36 -4.49 -4.67
CA TYR A 91 0.75 -5.75 -5.10
C TYR A 91 1.79 -6.70 -5.72
N TYR A 92 2.57 -6.24 -6.69
CA TYR A 92 3.62 -7.08 -7.30
C TYR A 92 4.70 -7.49 -6.31
N ARG A 93 5.05 -6.63 -5.34
CA ARG A 93 6.01 -6.98 -4.28
C ARG A 93 5.47 -8.06 -3.35
N TYR A 94 4.19 -8.00 -2.97
CA TYR A 94 3.54 -9.06 -2.21
C TYR A 94 3.48 -10.38 -2.99
N GLN A 95 3.17 -10.34 -4.29
CA GLN A 95 3.21 -11.54 -5.13
C GLN A 95 4.60 -12.18 -5.14
N GLU A 96 5.65 -11.37 -5.27
CA GLU A 96 7.02 -11.86 -5.28
C GLU A 96 7.44 -12.41 -3.90
N ALA A 97 7.00 -11.77 -2.82
CA ALA A 97 7.17 -12.25 -1.46
C ALA A 97 6.54 -13.63 -1.23
N LEU A 98 5.31 -13.83 -1.73
CA LEU A 98 4.59 -15.09 -1.60
C LEU A 98 5.29 -16.25 -2.31
N LYS A 99 5.92 -16.01 -3.46
CA LYS A 99 6.69 -17.05 -4.17
C LYS A 99 7.94 -17.50 -3.41
N ARG A 100 8.46 -16.64 -2.54
CA ARG A 100 9.73 -16.86 -1.83
C ARG A 100 9.55 -17.27 -0.37
N THR A 101 8.33 -17.22 0.15
CA THR A 101 8.05 -17.60 1.54
C THR A 101 7.77 -19.08 1.67
N GLU A 102 8.47 -19.72 2.61
CA GLU A 102 8.25 -21.11 3.01
C GLU A 102 7.41 -21.21 4.28
N SER A 103 7.37 -20.15 5.10
CA SER A 103 6.58 -20.09 6.33
C SER A 103 5.09 -19.92 6.02
N GLU A 104 4.27 -20.88 6.46
CA GLU A 104 2.82 -20.88 6.23
C GLU A 104 2.11 -19.71 6.93
N SER A 105 2.54 -19.37 8.15
CA SER A 105 1.97 -18.23 8.88
C SER A 105 2.27 -16.92 8.18
N LEU A 106 3.49 -16.78 7.62
CA LEU A 106 3.86 -15.61 6.84
C LEU A 106 3.16 -15.60 5.48
N ARG A 107 3.02 -16.76 4.83
CA ARG A 107 2.27 -16.91 3.59
C ARG A 107 0.83 -16.44 3.74
N SER A 108 0.16 -16.86 4.82
CA SER A 108 -1.20 -16.43 5.13
C SER A 108 -1.30 -14.91 5.31
N LEU A 109 -0.35 -14.32 6.05
CA LEU A 109 -0.29 -12.86 6.25
C LEU A 109 -0.12 -12.12 4.91
N LEU A 110 0.92 -12.47 4.14
CA LEU A 110 1.22 -11.83 2.87
C LEU A 110 0.08 -12.01 1.85
N PHE A 111 -0.60 -13.15 1.88
CA PHE A 111 -1.75 -13.42 1.01
C PHE A 111 -2.94 -12.55 1.36
N SER A 112 -3.24 -12.35 2.65
CA SER A 112 -4.30 -11.43 3.09
C SER A 112 -4.04 -10.02 2.57
N HIS A 113 -2.82 -9.51 2.78
CA HIS A 113 -2.45 -8.17 2.32
C HIS A 113 -2.52 -8.05 0.79
N LEU A 114 -2.09 -9.08 0.06
CA LEU A 114 -2.21 -9.12 -1.41
C LEU A 114 -3.67 -9.01 -1.87
N GLN A 115 -4.60 -9.72 -1.22
CA GLN A 115 -6.02 -9.63 -1.55
C GLN A 115 -6.57 -8.22 -1.28
N ASP A 116 -6.14 -7.60 -0.18
CA ASP A 116 -6.52 -6.23 0.17
C ASP A 116 -6.01 -5.24 -0.90
N GLN A 117 -4.74 -5.34 -1.33
CA GLN A 117 -4.23 -4.51 -2.44
C GLN A 117 -4.98 -4.75 -3.76
N LYS A 118 -5.38 -5.99 -4.06
CA LYS A 118 -6.23 -6.27 -5.22
C LYS A 118 -7.58 -5.56 -5.13
N ARG A 119 -8.19 -5.51 -3.93
CA ARG A 119 -9.44 -4.77 -3.72
C ARG A 119 -9.23 -3.27 -3.87
N HIS A 120 -8.13 -2.72 -3.35
CA HIS A 120 -7.82 -1.29 -3.49
C HIS A 120 -7.65 -0.90 -4.96
N LEU A 121 -6.90 -1.68 -5.75
CA LEU A 121 -6.72 -1.45 -7.19
C LEU A 121 -8.06 -1.45 -7.95
N ALA A 122 -8.90 -2.45 -7.71
CA ALA A 122 -10.25 -2.49 -8.30
C ALA A 122 -11.12 -1.32 -7.84
N GLY A 123 -10.98 -0.91 -6.57
CA GLY A 123 -11.62 0.25 -6.00
C GLY A 123 -11.21 1.54 -6.72
N ILE A 124 -9.91 1.77 -6.95
CA ILE A 124 -9.41 2.95 -7.67
C ILE A 124 -9.92 2.97 -9.11
N GLN A 125 -9.91 1.83 -9.81
CA GLN A 125 -10.49 1.71 -11.15
C GLN A 125 -11.99 2.04 -11.18
N HIS A 126 -12.73 1.62 -10.15
CA HIS A 126 -14.14 1.98 -10.03
C HIS A 126 -14.34 3.48 -9.80
N LEU A 127 -13.48 4.10 -8.98
CA LEU A 127 -13.46 5.55 -8.78
C LEU A 127 -13.19 6.30 -10.09
N TYR A 128 -12.28 5.80 -10.94
CA TYR A 128 -12.13 6.34 -12.29
C TYR A 128 -13.45 6.31 -13.06
N ALA A 129 -14.11 5.16 -13.12
CA ALA A 129 -15.37 5.02 -13.83
C ALA A 129 -16.47 5.96 -13.30
N GLU A 130 -16.54 6.16 -11.98
CA GLU A 130 -17.50 7.05 -11.33
C GLU A 130 -17.20 8.55 -11.57
N PHE A 131 -15.92 8.94 -11.65
CA PHE A 131 -15.48 10.34 -11.69
C PHE A 131 -14.84 10.76 -13.03
N LEU A 132 -15.06 10.02 -14.11
CA LEU A 132 -14.62 10.38 -15.48
C LEU A 132 -15.43 11.52 -16.10
N TYR A 133 -16.57 11.91 -15.50
CA TYR A 133 -17.51 12.90 -16.05
C TYR A 133 -17.70 14.16 -15.19
N TYR A 134 -16.89 14.30 -14.13
CA TYR A 134 -16.84 15.49 -13.27
C TYR A 134 -15.56 16.26 -13.53
#